data_AF-A0A385Z2H5-F1
#
_entry.id   AF-A0A385Z2H5-F1
#
_cell.length_a   1.000
_cell.length_b   1.000
_cell.length_c   1.000
_cell.angle_alpha   90.00
_cell.angle_beta   90.00
_cell.angle_gamma   90.00
#
_symmetry.space_group_name_H-M   'P 1'
#
loop_
_entity.id
_entity.type
_entity.pdbx_description
1 polymer ?
#
loop_
_entity_poly.entity_id
_entity_poly.type
_entity_poly.pdbx_seq_one_letter_code
_entity_poly.pdbx_strand_id
1 'polypeptide(L)'
;MRFLDATVVLGLAAAIHGTDKAVRAAALRCAKAVPRKDRQLLFNVANSPSPLKRVRLMLGSLPDDLLSMDPATRAAGESEAPPLPLQQGIDIP
;
A
#
# COMPACT_ATOMS: atom_id res chain seq x y z
N MET A 1 3.85 -9.15 1.93
CA MET A 1 3.14 -8.45 0.82
C MET A 1 2.80 -7.04 1.28
N ARG A 2 3.07 -6.01 0.49
CA ARG A 2 2.70 -4.63 0.83
C ARG A 2 1.23 -4.37 0.51
N PHE A 3 0.70 -3.27 1.05
CA PHE A 3 -0.64 -2.80 0.72
C PHE A 3 -0.81 -2.58 -0.78
N LEU A 4 0.14 -1.89 -1.42
CA LEU A 4 0.08 -1.58 -2.84
C LEU A 4 0.04 -2.86 -3.69
N ASP A 5 0.87 -3.85 -3.36
CA ASP A 5 0.88 -5.14 -4.05
C ASP A 5 -0.51 -5.81 -3.96
N ALA A 6 -1.18 -5.73 -2.80
CA ALA A 6 -2.54 -6.26 -2.63
C ALA A 6 -3.56 -5.50 -3.48
N THR A 7 -3.44 -4.16 -3.56
CA THR A 7 -4.29 -3.33 -4.42
C THR A 7 -4.13 -3.67 -5.90
N VAL A 8 -2.89 -3.89 -6.36
CA VAL A 8 -2.60 -4.33 -7.74
C VAL A 8 -3.20 -5.71 -8.01
N VAL A 9 -3.04 -6.67 -7.10
CA VAL A 9 -3.63 -8.02 -7.24
C VAL A 9 -5.17 -7.95 -7.29
N LEU A 10 -5.80 -7.10 -6.47
CA LEU A 10 -7.24 -6.86 -6.51
C LEU A 10 -7.69 -6.27 -7.85
N GLY A 11 -6.96 -5.28 -8.36
CA GLY A 11 -7.24 -4.68 -9.67
C GLY A 11 -7.09 -5.66 -10.81
N LEU A 12 -6.04 -6.48 -10.78
CA LEU A 12 -5.82 -7.52 -11.77
C LEU A 12 -6.94 -8.58 -11.71
N ALA A 13 -7.35 -9.01 -10.53
CA ALA A 13 -8.47 -9.94 -10.37
C ALA A 13 -9.78 -9.34 -10.90
N ALA A 14 -10.01 -8.04 -10.68
CA ALA A 14 -11.17 -7.33 -11.21
C ALA A 14 -11.13 -7.18 -12.74
N ALA A 15 -9.94 -7.00 -13.32
CA ALA A 15 -9.74 -6.87 -14.77
C ALA A 15 -9.86 -8.21 -15.51
N ILE A 16 -9.24 -9.27 -14.98
CA ILE A 16 -9.25 -10.60 -15.61
C ILE A 16 -10.61 -11.28 -15.47
N HIS A 17 -11.15 -11.31 -14.25
CA HIS A 17 -12.34 -12.12 -13.96
C HIS A 17 -13.64 -11.34 -14.05
N GLY A 18 -13.62 -10.01 -13.88
CA GLY A 18 -14.82 -9.18 -14.02
C GLY A 18 -15.98 -9.54 -13.08
N THR A 19 -15.74 -10.28 -11.99
CA THR A 19 -16.79 -10.75 -11.07
C THR A 19 -16.47 -10.44 -9.61
N ASP A 20 -17.53 -10.19 -8.82
CA ASP A 20 -17.42 -9.94 -7.39
C ASP A 20 -16.82 -11.12 -6.62
N LYS A 21 -17.16 -12.36 -7.02
CA LYS A 21 -16.65 -13.58 -6.39
C LYS A 21 -15.12 -13.69 -6.50
N ALA A 22 -14.56 -13.37 -7.67
CA ALA A 22 -13.12 -13.42 -7.89
C ALA A 22 -12.40 -12.36 -7.05
N VAL A 23 -12.92 -11.13 -7.03
CA VAL A 23 -12.36 -10.03 -6.23
C VAL A 23 -12.43 -10.35 -4.74
N ARG A 24 -13.53 -10.93 -4.26
CA ARG A 24 -13.67 -11.38 -2.86
C ARG A 24 -12.66 -12.46 -2.51
N ALA A 25 -12.48 -13.47 -3.37
CA ALA A 25 -11.49 -14.51 -3.15
C ALA A 25 -10.05 -13.95 -3.13
N ALA A 26 -9.73 -13.02 -4.03
CA ALA A 26 -8.44 -12.33 -4.07
C ALA A 26 -8.20 -11.51 -2.79
N ALA A 27 -9.20 -10.75 -2.34
CA ALA A 27 -9.14 -9.96 -1.11
C ALA A 27 -8.83 -10.83 0.12
N LEU A 28 -9.53 -11.95 0.27
CA LEU A 28 -9.34 -12.89 1.38
C LEU A 28 -7.96 -13.57 1.34
N ARG A 29 -7.45 -13.89 0.14
CA ARG A 29 -6.09 -14.41 -0.01
C ARG A 29 -5.04 -13.37 0.37
N CYS A 30 -5.19 -12.13 -0.11
CA CYS A 30 -4.28 -11.03 0.23
C CYS A 30 -4.31 -10.71 1.73
N ALA A 31 -5.47 -10.82 2.40
CA ALA A 31 -5.62 -10.56 3.83
C ALA A 31 -4.73 -11.48 4.70
N LYS A 32 -4.41 -12.69 4.20
CA LYS A 32 -3.48 -13.61 4.87
C LYS A 32 -2.02 -13.20 4.70
N ALA A 33 -1.68 -12.48 3.62
CA ALA A 33 -0.31 -12.14 3.23
C ALA A 33 0.15 -10.73 3.65
N VAL A 34 -0.79 -9.86 4.09
CA VAL A 34 -0.48 -8.49 4.54
C VAL A 34 -0.37 -8.38 6.06
N PRO A 35 0.36 -7.34 6.58
CA PRO A 35 0.44 -7.04 7.99
C PRO A 35 -0.94 -6.77 8.60
N ARG A 36 -1.10 -7.02 9.90
CA ARG A 36 -2.40 -6.92 10.60
C ARG A 36 -3.12 -5.59 10.38
N LYS A 37 -2.38 -4.47 10.34
CA LYS A 37 -2.91 -3.12 10.12
C LYS A 37 -3.70 -2.98 8.80
N ASP A 38 -3.30 -3.70 7.76
CA ASP A 38 -3.88 -3.57 6.42
C ASP A 38 -4.98 -4.60 6.14
N ARG A 39 -5.10 -5.63 6.99
CA ARG A 39 -6.10 -6.70 6.84
C ARG A 39 -7.53 -6.18 6.90
N GLN A 40 -7.78 -5.20 7.76
CA GLN A 40 -9.12 -4.63 7.93
C GLN A 40 -9.64 -4.05 6.62
N LEU A 41 -8.79 -3.38 5.85
CA LEU A 41 -9.18 -2.78 4.58
C LEU A 41 -9.54 -3.86 3.55
N LEU A 42 -8.78 -4.97 3.50
CA LEU A 42 -9.10 -6.10 2.62
C LEU A 42 -10.39 -6.81 3.02
N PHE A 43 -10.67 -6.94 4.32
CA PHE A 43 -11.96 -7.46 4.78
C PHE A 43 -13.12 -6.51 4.43
N ASN A 44 -12.93 -5.20 4.51
CA ASN A 44 -13.94 -4.23 4.09
C ASN A 44 -14.26 -4.34 2.60
N VAL A 45 -13.25 -4.60 1.76
CA VAL A 45 -13.47 -4.91 0.33
C VAL A 45 -14.23 -6.22 0.17
N ALA A 46 -13.79 -7.30 0.82
CA ALA A 46 -14.38 -8.64 0.70
C ALA A 46 -15.84 -8.74 1.20
N ASN A 47 -16.20 -7.92 2.19
CA ASN A 47 -17.54 -7.87 2.79
C ASN A 47 -18.43 -6.79 2.17
N SER A 48 -17.93 -6.04 1.18
CA SER A 48 -18.73 -5.06 0.45
C SER A 48 -19.84 -5.76 -0.35
N PRO A 49 -21.03 -5.15 -0.55
CA PRO A 49 -22.06 -5.72 -1.41
C PRO A 49 -21.66 -5.79 -2.89
N SER A 50 -20.68 -4.99 -3.31
CA SER A 50 -20.14 -4.99 -4.68
C SER A 50 -18.61 -4.81 -4.67
N PRO A 51 -17.85 -5.86 -4.30
CA PRO A 51 -16.39 -5.80 -4.17
C PRO A 51 -15.69 -5.36 -5.45
N LEU A 52 -16.21 -5.75 -6.62
CA LEU A 52 -15.67 -5.32 -7.91
C LEU A 52 -15.81 -3.81 -8.14
N LYS A 53 -17.01 -3.26 -7.87
CA LYS A 53 -17.24 -1.81 -7.98
C LYS A 53 -16.36 -1.05 -6.98
N ARG A 54 -16.23 -1.58 -5.76
CA ARG A 54 -15.37 -1.00 -4.73
C ARG A 54 -13.90 -0.93 -5.17
N VAL A 55 -13.37 -2.00 -5.74
CA VAL A 55 -11.98 -2.02 -6.23
C VAL A 55 -11.78 -1.07 -7.39
N ARG A 56 -12.72 -0.99 -8.35
CA ARG A 56 -12.64 -0.03 -9.46
C ARG A 56 -12.63 1.42 -8.98
N LEU A 57 -13.45 1.76 -8.00
CA LEU A 57 -13.44 3.09 -7.39
C LEU A 57 -12.13 3.38 -6.67
N MET A 58 -11.62 2.40 -5.92
CA MET A 58 -10.36 2.53 -5.18
C MET A 58 -9.17 2.74 -6.13
N LEU A 59 -9.15 2.05 -7.28
CA LEU A 59 -8.14 2.24 -8.32
C LEU A 59 -8.30 3.57 -9.05
N GLY A 60 -9.53 4.02 -9.30
CA GLY A 60 -9.78 5.33 -9.91
C GLY A 60 -9.39 6.52 -9.02
N SER A 61 -9.30 6.31 -7.70
CA SER A 61 -8.79 7.32 -6.76
C SER A 61 -7.29 7.25 -6.51
N LEU A 62 -6.58 6.29 -7.10
CA LEU A 62 -5.14 6.18 -6.94
C LEU A 62 -4.45 7.28 -7.76
N PRO A 63 -3.52 8.06 -7.19
CA PRO A 63 -2.73 9.00 -7.97
C PRO A 63 -1.78 8.24 -8.91
N ASP A 64 -1.67 8.69 -10.16
CA ASP A 64 -0.85 8.05 -11.20
C ASP A 64 0.63 7.96 -10.81
N ASP A 65 1.11 8.93 -10.02
CA ASP A 65 2.48 8.94 -9.51
C ASP A 65 2.79 7.75 -8.59
N LEU A 66 1.77 7.14 -7.97
CA LEU A 66 1.95 5.98 -7.10
C LEU A 66 2.36 4.72 -7.87
N LEU A 67 2.01 4.64 -9.16
CA LEU A 67 2.43 3.59 -10.09
C LEU A 67 3.80 3.90 -10.71
N SER A 68 4.24 5.16 -10.64
CA SER A 68 5.50 5.66 -11.22
C SER A 68 6.63 5.79 -10.18
N MET A 69 6.33 5.61 -8.89
CA MET A 69 7.35 5.64 -7.83
C MET A 69 8.31 4.45 -7.93
N ASP A 70 9.60 4.74 -8.00
CA ASP A 70 10.65 3.73 -7.89
C ASP A 70 10.60 3.09 -6.48
N PRO A 71 10.46 1.76 -6.37
CA PRO A 71 10.43 1.07 -5.08
C PRO A 71 11.72 1.26 -4.27
N ALA A 72 12.85 1.61 -4.90
CA ALA A 72 14.12 1.86 -4.23
C ALA A 72 14.18 3.23 -3.52
N THR A 73 13.51 4.26 -4.06
CA THR A 73 13.56 5.64 -3.54
C THR A 73 13.01 5.76 -2.11
N ARG A 74 12.23 4.79 -1.62
CA ARG A 74 11.59 4.86 -0.29
C ARG A 74 12.37 4.19 0.84
N ALA A 75 13.39 3.37 0.53
CA ALA A 75 14.27 2.82 1.57
C ALA A 75 15.22 3.88 2.13
N ALA A 76 15.44 4.98 1.40
CA ALA A 76 16.32 6.08 1.80
C ALA A 76 15.69 7.03 2.84
N GLY A 77 14.39 6.92 3.13
CA GLY A 77 13.67 7.86 3.98
C GLY A 77 13.71 7.61 5.50
N GLU A 78 14.35 6.54 5.98
CA GLU A 78 14.36 6.18 7.41
C GLU A 78 15.78 6.12 8.04
N SER A 79 16.84 6.51 7.33
CA SER A 79 18.22 6.47 7.87
C SER A 79 19.07 7.70 7.53
N GLU A 80 18.51 8.91 7.65
CA GLU A 80 19.33 10.11 7.78
C GLU A 80 18.74 11.00 8.87
N ALA A 81 18.99 10.62 10.13
CA ALA A 81 18.98 11.62 11.19
C ALA A 81 20.07 12.65 10.84
N PRO A 82 19.77 13.95 10.78
CA PRO A 82 20.80 14.94 10.52
C PRO A 82 21.88 14.79 11.60
N PRO A 83 23.18 14.75 11.24
CA PRO A 83 24.22 14.73 12.25
C PRO A 83 24.03 15.97 13.13
N LEU A 84 23.83 15.75 14.43
CA LEU A 84 23.85 16.83 15.41
C LEU A 84 25.15 17.61 15.19
N PRO A 85 25.10 18.94 15.06
CA PRO A 85 26.32 19.71 14.95
C PRO A 85 27.18 19.39 16.17
N LEU A 86 28.38 18.88 15.91
CA LEU A 86 29.42 18.72 16.91
C LEU A 86 29.51 20.04 17.66
N GLN A 87 29.26 20.02 18.96
CA GLN A 87 29.50 21.17 19.82
C GLN A 87 30.99 21.50 19.69
N GLN A 88 31.29 22.50 18.87
CA GLN A 88 32.63 23.05 18.80
C GLN A 88 32.92 23.68 20.15
N GLY A 89 34.04 23.27 20.72
CA GLY A 89 34.54 23.74 21.99
C GLY A 89 34.49 25.26 22.04
N ILE A 90 33.70 25.77 22.97
CA ILE A 90 33.79 27.15 23.41
C ILE A 90 35.06 27.20 24.25
N ASP A 91 36.17 27.48 23.58
CA ASP A 91 37.37 28.04 24.18
C ASP A 91 37.09 29.54 24.36
N ILE A 92 37.01 29.99 25.62
CA ILE A 92 36.94 31.41 25.95
C ILE A 92 38.04 31.67 27.01
N PRO A 93 38.81 32.76 26.84
CA PRO A 93 40.08 33.04 27.53
C PRO A 93 40.00 33.25 29.04
#